data_AF-A0A2M7FP60-F1
#
_entry.id   AF-A0A2M7FP60-F1
#
_cell.length_a   1.000
_cell.length_b   1.000
_cell.length_c   1.000
_cell.angle_alpha   90.00
_cell.angle_beta   90.00
_cell.angle_gamma   90.00
#
_symmetry.space_group_name_H-M   'P 1'
#
loop_
_entity.id
_entity.type
_entity.pdbx_description
1 polymer ?
#
loop_
_entity_poly.entity_id
_entity_poly.type
_entity_poly.pdbx_seq_one_letter_code
_entity_poly.pdbx_strand_id
1 'polypeptide(L)'
;MSKPTIEDILAPKPTARPRIYAYAIADAAHHGQLKVGQTTRDVKRRVAEQLKTAAIQNFTIALDEPAERDDGSIFTDHEVRAALVKKGFEKVTLEWVRCTVADVATVLAELRTGQRLGGTHHETFGLRDEQLDAVNKTQDYYRSIWAEDANAVPRFLWNAKMRFGKTFTTYQLAKRLQTKRVLVLTFKPAVEDAWASDLENHVDFDGWQYLSRSTGGDPTQIDRAKPVVYFGSFQDLLGRDAAGNIKPRNEWLHAVNWDLVVFDEYHFGAWRDTAKELFEGEDDAVAKKEAKLEYAGELDGINEDLTVLSIAETDFLPITTRAYLYLSGTPFKALATGEFIEEQIFNWTYTDEQRAKAAFAATHPDKRNPYGALPQMRLLTYQMPDELLAIASGGEFDEFDLNAFFEAKGTGDVAEFKHKSDVQKWLDIIRGGYAAQSAELLKTGTRPPFPYSDVRLLPYLQHSFWYLPNVAACQAMANLLAERHNTFWLGYQVIMAAGAAAGIGLEPLPPVRRAIGSGFDTKTITLSCGKLTTGVTVAQWSA
;
A
#
# COMPACT_ATOMS: atom_id res chain seq x y z
N MET A 1 -0.79 -27.34 16.77
CA MET A 1 -0.03 -26.12 17.09
C MET A 1 -0.43 -25.67 18.48
N SER A 2 0.51 -25.35 19.36
CA SER A 2 0.21 -24.71 20.64
C SER A 2 -0.48 -23.36 20.40
N LYS A 3 -1.48 -23.00 21.21
CA LYS A 3 -2.05 -21.65 21.16
C LYS A 3 -0.92 -20.66 21.52
N PRO A 4 -0.70 -19.60 20.71
CA PRO A 4 0.30 -18.59 21.04
C PRO A 4 -0.07 -17.93 22.38
N THR A 5 0.96 -17.62 23.17
CA THR A 5 0.79 -16.92 24.45
C THR A 5 0.42 -15.46 24.21
N ILE A 6 -0.05 -14.76 25.25
CA ILE A 6 -0.33 -13.32 25.14
C ILE A 6 0.95 -12.53 24.88
N GLU A 7 2.10 -13.02 25.36
CA GLU A 7 3.43 -12.49 25.07
C GLU A 7 3.79 -12.64 23.59
N ASP A 8 3.44 -13.77 22.96
CA ASP A 8 3.67 -14.00 21.53
C ASP A 8 2.77 -13.07 20.68
N ILE A 9 1.51 -12.89 21.09
CA ILE A 9 0.54 -12.04 20.39
C ILE A 9 0.90 -10.56 20.55
N LEU A 10 1.37 -10.14 21.73
CA LEU A 10 1.72 -8.76 22.03
C LEU A 10 3.24 -8.54 21.99
N ALA A 11 3.93 -9.26 21.10
CA ALA A 11 5.37 -9.09 20.93
C ALA A 11 5.69 -7.61 20.67
N PRO A 12 6.73 -7.05 21.32
CA PRO A 12 7.10 -5.64 21.18
C PRO A 12 7.36 -5.25 19.73
N LYS A 13 6.97 -4.03 19.36
CA LYS A 13 7.31 -3.45 18.07
C LYS A 13 8.82 -3.42 17.89
N PRO A 14 9.38 -4.00 16.80
CA PRO A 14 10.80 -3.91 16.52
C PRO A 14 11.25 -2.44 16.44
N THR A 15 12.21 -2.04 17.27
CA THR A 15 12.75 -0.66 17.35
C THR A 15 13.73 -0.35 16.22
N ALA A 16 13.53 -0.92 15.04
CA ALA A 16 14.48 -0.86 13.93
C ALA A 16 14.27 0.43 13.13
N ARG A 17 14.82 1.56 13.60
CA ARG A 17 14.94 2.81 12.83
C ARG A 17 16.17 2.70 11.91
N PRO A 18 16.02 2.53 10.59
CA PRO A 18 17.17 2.32 9.70
C PRO A 18 18.06 3.56 9.63
N ARG A 19 19.37 3.35 9.66
CA ARG A 19 20.39 4.40 9.65
C ARG A 19 21.39 4.15 8.54
N ILE A 20 21.74 5.18 7.79
CA ILE A 20 22.90 5.20 6.90
C ILE A 20 24.10 5.64 7.71
N TYR A 21 25.20 4.90 7.59
CA TYR A 21 26.48 5.28 8.15
C TYR A 21 27.54 5.31 7.07
N ALA A 22 28.55 6.15 7.29
CA ALA A 22 29.78 6.12 6.53
C ALA A 22 30.98 6.11 7.48
N TYR A 23 31.99 5.29 7.19
CA TYR A 23 33.25 5.33 7.93
C TYR A 23 34.46 5.27 7.00
N ALA A 24 35.55 5.84 7.48
CA ALA A 24 36.87 5.78 6.87
C ALA A 24 37.81 4.87 7.68
N ILE A 25 38.78 4.25 7.02
CA ILE A 25 39.90 3.56 7.66
C ILE A 25 41.17 4.36 7.36
N ALA A 26 41.97 4.62 8.39
CA ALA A 26 43.21 5.39 8.29
C ALA A 26 44.38 4.51 7.80
N ASP A 27 44.26 3.99 6.57
CA ASP A 27 45.33 3.27 5.88
C ASP A 27 45.52 3.80 4.44
N ALA A 28 46.60 3.35 3.79
CA ALA A 28 46.92 3.78 2.43
C ALA A 28 45.94 3.24 1.38
N ALA A 29 45.33 2.07 1.61
CA ALA A 29 44.45 1.41 0.65
C ALA A 29 43.07 2.08 0.58
N HIS A 30 42.60 2.68 1.67
CA HIS A 30 41.29 3.32 1.82
C HIS A 30 41.37 4.85 1.84
N HIS A 31 42.54 5.42 1.56
CA HIS A 31 42.74 6.87 1.57
C HIS A 31 41.76 7.57 0.60
N GLY A 32 40.98 8.51 1.15
CA GLY A 32 39.96 9.26 0.41
C GLY A 32 38.70 8.45 0.04
N GLN A 33 38.48 7.31 0.69
CA GLN A 33 37.30 6.47 0.48
C GLN A 33 36.45 6.39 1.74
N LEU A 34 35.13 6.30 1.54
CA LEU A 34 34.15 6.03 2.58
C LEU A 34 33.44 4.72 2.27
N LYS A 35 33.31 3.87 3.28
CA LYS A 35 32.39 2.74 3.22
C LYS A 35 31.01 3.21 3.65
N VAL A 36 30.06 3.22 2.72
CA VAL A 36 28.67 3.63 2.98
C VAL A 36 27.83 2.38 3.18
N GLY A 37 27.16 2.26 4.33
CA GLY A 37 26.32 1.11 4.66
C GLY A 37 25.06 1.49 5.42
N GLN A 38 24.17 0.51 5.60
CA GLN A 38 22.93 0.65 6.36
C GLN A 38 22.88 -0.29 7.56
N THR A 39 22.23 0.13 8.64
CA THR A 39 21.92 -0.74 9.78
C THR A 39 20.67 -0.29 10.53
N THR A 40 20.02 -1.22 11.21
CA THR A 40 18.94 -0.95 12.18
C THR A 40 19.42 -1.09 13.63
N ARG A 41 20.72 -1.36 13.83
CA ARG A 41 21.38 -1.52 15.12
C ARG A 41 22.23 -0.28 15.43
N ASP A 42 22.83 -0.25 16.61
CA ASP A 42 23.84 0.76 16.93
C ASP A 42 24.99 0.74 15.91
N VAL A 43 25.26 1.91 15.29
CA VAL A 43 26.24 2.04 14.20
C VAL A 43 27.64 1.69 14.67
N LYS A 44 28.03 2.09 15.89
CA LYS A 44 29.36 1.80 16.43
C LYS A 44 29.56 0.29 16.57
N ARG A 45 28.58 -0.43 17.11
CA ARG A 45 28.60 -1.89 17.19
C ARG A 45 28.67 -2.54 15.81
N ARG A 46 27.84 -2.10 14.85
CA ARG A 46 27.84 -2.64 13.48
C ARG A 46 29.20 -2.48 12.80
N VAL A 47 29.80 -1.30 12.89
CA VAL A 47 31.12 -1.03 12.29
C VAL A 47 32.21 -1.84 12.98
N ALA A 48 32.19 -1.92 14.32
CA ALA A 48 33.14 -2.75 15.07
C ALA A 48 33.06 -4.23 14.69
N GLU A 49 31.87 -4.79 14.50
CA GLU A 49 31.68 -6.18 14.04
C GLU A 49 32.31 -6.43 12.66
N GLN A 50 32.15 -5.50 11.72
CA GLN A 50 32.73 -5.61 10.37
C GLN A 50 34.25 -5.59 10.39
N LEU A 51 34.84 -4.74 11.25
CA LEU A 51 36.28 -4.52 11.32
C LEU A 51 37.00 -5.53 12.21
N LYS A 52 36.25 -6.25 13.07
CA LYS A 52 36.79 -7.27 13.98
C LYS A 52 37.56 -8.37 13.25
N THR A 53 37.03 -8.84 12.13
CA THR A 53 37.64 -9.94 11.35
C THR A 53 39.01 -9.58 10.78
N ALA A 54 39.24 -8.29 10.51
CA ALA A 54 40.50 -7.78 9.98
C ALA A 54 41.40 -7.12 11.05
N ALA A 55 40.99 -7.16 12.33
CA ALA A 55 41.68 -6.51 13.46
C ALA A 55 41.97 -5.00 13.23
N ILE A 56 41.12 -4.32 12.46
CA ILE A 56 41.29 -2.89 12.13
C ILE A 56 40.74 -2.04 13.28
N GLN A 57 41.61 -1.23 13.89
CA GLN A 57 41.26 -0.34 15.02
C GLN A 57 41.29 1.15 14.64
N ASN A 58 41.97 1.49 13.55
CA ASN A 58 42.20 2.84 13.06
C ASN A 58 41.08 3.31 12.10
N PHE A 59 39.83 3.29 12.56
CA PHE A 59 38.69 3.76 11.77
C PHE A 59 38.00 4.97 12.41
N THR A 60 37.26 5.74 11.60
CA THR A 60 36.44 6.85 12.07
C THR A 60 35.09 6.80 11.41
N ILE A 61 34.03 6.73 12.21
CA ILE A 61 32.65 6.87 11.73
C ILE A 61 32.45 8.35 11.43
N ALA A 62 32.31 8.65 10.15
CA ALA A 62 32.27 10.00 9.61
C ALA A 62 30.84 10.50 9.40
N LEU A 63 29.86 9.58 9.32
CA LEU A 63 28.44 9.89 9.17
C LEU A 63 27.58 8.82 9.85
N ASP A 64 26.51 9.26 10.49
CA ASP A 64 25.49 8.42 11.11
C ASP A 64 24.13 9.15 11.07
N GLU A 65 23.29 8.83 10.09
CA GLU A 65 22.08 9.58 9.74
C GLU A 65 20.85 8.66 9.57
N PRO A 66 19.63 9.09 9.96
CA PRO A 66 18.41 8.35 9.66
C PRO A 66 18.19 8.16 8.15
N ALA A 67 17.75 6.97 7.75
CA ALA A 67 17.51 6.59 6.36
C ALA A 67 16.03 6.79 5.95
N GLU A 68 15.49 7.98 6.26
CA GLU A 68 14.08 8.34 6.15
C GLU A 68 13.88 9.48 5.15
N ARG A 69 12.80 9.43 4.36
CA ARG A 69 12.34 10.52 3.48
C ARG A 69 11.25 11.34 4.15
N ASP A 70 11.01 12.54 3.63
CA ASP A 70 10.00 13.46 4.15
C ASP A 70 8.56 12.93 3.98
N ASP A 71 8.35 12.02 3.02
CA ASP A 71 7.06 11.35 2.79
C ASP A 71 6.84 10.12 3.68
N GLY A 72 7.78 9.82 4.58
CA GLY A 72 7.75 8.70 5.51
C GLY A 72 8.29 7.38 4.94
N SER A 73 8.69 7.33 3.67
CA SER A 73 9.38 6.15 3.12
C SER A 73 10.84 6.09 3.59
N ILE A 74 11.49 4.93 3.42
CA ILE A 74 12.91 4.74 3.77
C ILE A 74 13.77 4.53 2.52
N PHE A 75 14.99 5.05 2.51
CA PHE A 75 15.97 4.76 1.45
C PHE A 75 17.06 3.80 1.95
N THR A 76 17.72 3.16 1.00
CA THR A 76 18.77 2.16 1.25
C THR A 76 20.16 2.74 1.03
N ASP A 77 21.18 2.10 1.60
CA ASP A 77 22.58 2.40 1.29
C ASP A 77 22.92 2.14 -0.19
N HIS A 78 22.20 1.22 -0.83
CA HIS A 78 22.28 1.01 -2.28
C HIS A 78 21.88 2.25 -3.07
N GLU A 79 20.76 2.89 -2.73
CA GLU A 79 20.32 4.14 -3.36
C GLU A 79 21.32 5.27 -3.14
N VAL A 80 21.88 5.39 -1.92
CA VAL A 80 22.92 6.37 -1.62
C VAL A 80 24.15 6.16 -2.50
N ARG A 81 24.65 4.91 -2.60
CA ARG A 81 25.81 4.58 -3.45
C ARG A 81 25.51 4.79 -4.92
N ALA A 82 24.31 4.44 -5.39
CA ALA A 82 23.91 4.65 -6.78
C ALA A 82 23.88 6.14 -7.13
N ALA A 83 23.31 6.97 -6.26
CA ALA A 83 23.28 8.43 -6.44
C ALA A 83 24.68 9.05 -6.42
N LEU A 84 25.60 8.56 -5.57
CA LEU A 84 27.01 8.96 -5.59
C LEU A 84 27.67 8.61 -6.93
N VAL A 85 27.55 7.36 -7.40
CA VAL A 85 28.12 6.94 -8.69
C VAL A 85 27.58 7.80 -9.83
N LYS A 86 26.29 8.11 -9.79
CA LYS A 86 25.62 8.91 -10.80
C LYS A 86 26.06 10.38 -10.82
N LYS A 87 26.59 10.89 -9.71
CA LYS A 87 27.26 12.20 -9.62
C LYS A 87 28.74 12.17 -10.05
N GLY A 88 29.24 11.01 -10.50
CA GLY A 88 30.61 10.84 -10.98
C GLY A 88 31.60 10.34 -9.94
N PHE A 89 31.15 9.93 -8.75
CA PHE A 89 32.04 9.37 -7.73
C PHE A 89 32.41 7.92 -8.04
N GLU A 90 33.69 7.58 -7.94
CA GLU A 90 34.20 6.24 -8.22
C GLU A 90 33.78 5.25 -7.13
N LYS A 91 33.07 4.18 -7.50
CA LYS A 91 32.82 3.02 -6.64
C LYS A 91 34.02 2.07 -6.73
N VAL A 92 34.92 2.14 -5.76
CA VAL A 92 36.20 1.41 -5.78
C VAL A 92 35.97 -0.09 -5.67
N THR A 93 35.27 -0.55 -4.62
CA THR A 93 34.98 -1.98 -4.40
C THR A 93 33.80 -2.14 -3.45
N LEU A 94 32.83 -2.99 -3.79
CA LEU A 94 31.67 -3.31 -2.93
C LEU A 94 30.94 -2.06 -2.42
N GLU A 95 31.09 -1.73 -1.15
CA GLU A 95 30.42 -0.61 -0.46
C GLU A 95 31.32 0.64 -0.32
N TRP A 96 32.56 0.57 -0.84
CA TRP A 96 33.53 1.66 -0.80
C TRP A 96 33.38 2.59 -1.99
N VAL A 97 33.26 3.88 -1.70
CA VAL A 97 33.13 4.95 -2.68
C VAL A 97 34.19 6.02 -2.39
N ARG A 98 34.85 6.52 -3.44
CA ARG A 98 35.79 7.64 -3.34
C ARG A 98 35.00 8.95 -3.29
N CYS A 99 34.64 9.38 -2.08
CA CYS A 99 33.85 10.58 -1.83
C CYS A 99 34.16 11.17 -0.44
N THR A 100 33.68 12.39 -0.21
CA THR A 100 33.74 13.07 1.08
C THR A 100 32.43 12.92 1.86
N VAL A 101 32.45 13.24 3.16
CA VAL A 101 31.24 13.26 3.99
C VAL A 101 30.22 14.27 3.47
N ALA A 102 30.69 15.41 2.93
CA ALA A 102 29.82 16.42 2.35
C ALA A 102 29.05 15.87 1.13
N ASP A 103 29.71 15.08 0.28
CA ASP A 103 29.07 14.45 -0.89
C ASP A 103 27.97 13.47 -0.47
N VAL A 104 28.23 12.66 0.55
CA VAL A 104 27.24 11.75 1.13
C VAL A 104 26.06 12.55 1.71
N ALA A 105 26.33 13.62 2.46
CA ALA A 105 25.30 14.47 3.03
C ALA A 105 24.43 15.14 1.95
N THR A 106 25.02 15.59 0.84
CA THR A 106 24.29 16.12 -0.31
C THR A 106 23.34 15.08 -0.91
N VAL A 107 23.83 13.86 -1.16
CA VAL A 107 23.00 12.77 -1.68
C VAL A 107 21.88 12.41 -0.70
N LEU A 108 22.14 12.41 0.60
CA LEU A 108 21.10 12.17 1.61
C LEU A 108 20.03 13.25 1.59
N ALA A 109 20.40 14.53 1.43
CA ALA A 109 19.44 15.63 1.32
C ALA A 109 18.55 15.51 0.07
N GLU A 110 19.13 15.10 -1.06
CA GLU A 110 18.38 14.86 -2.31
C GLU A 110 17.42 13.66 -2.17
N LEU A 111 17.88 12.56 -1.57
CA LEU A 111 17.06 11.38 -1.32
C LEU A 111 15.93 11.67 -0.32
N ARG A 112 16.18 12.51 0.70
CA ARG A 112 15.17 12.92 1.70
C ARG A 112 14.01 13.70 1.08
N THR A 113 14.34 14.65 0.20
CA THR A 113 13.38 15.59 -0.41
C THR A 113 12.67 15.02 -1.64
N GLY A 114 13.10 13.86 -2.14
CA GLY A 114 12.51 13.21 -3.32
C GLY A 114 12.79 13.94 -4.65
N GLN A 115 13.71 14.92 -4.66
CA GLN A 115 14.09 15.62 -5.89
C GLN A 115 14.95 14.70 -6.77
N ARG A 116 14.33 14.14 -7.83
CA ARG A 116 14.96 13.25 -8.80
C ARG A 116 16.10 13.96 -9.55
N LEU A 117 17.30 13.41 -9.47
CA LEU A 117 18.28 13.51 -10.53
C LEU A 117 18.45 12.11 -11.13
N GLY A 118 17.95 11.90 -12.36
CA GLY A 118 17.57 10.61 -12.99
C GLY A 118 18.58 9.48 -13.27
N GLY A 119 18.14 8.49 -14.04
CA GLY A 119 18.78 7.19 -14.27
C GLY A 119 17.75 6.14 -13.91
N THR A 120 16.84 5.86 -14.86
CA THR A 120 15.49 5.37 -14.58
C THR A 120 15.49 3.98 -13.93
N HIS A 121 16.27 3.02 -14.41
CA HIS A 121 16.21 1.64 -13.92
C HIS A 121 17.36 1.27 -12.96
N HIS A 122 17.11 1.22 -11.65
CA HIS A 122 18.11 0.90 -10.62
C HIS A 122 17.71 -0.27 -9.71
N GLU A 123 16.44 -0.69 -9.74
CA GLU A 123 15.96 -1.84 -8.98
C GLU A 123 16.38 -3.15 -9.67
N THR A 124 16.83 -4.12 -8.86
CA THR A 124 17.44 -5.38 -9.33
C THR A 124 16.89 -6.62 -8.60
N PHE A 125 15.76 -6.49 -7.92
CA PHE A 125 15.20 -7.60 -7.16
C PHE A 125 14.58 -8.65 -8.10
N GLY A 126 14.74 -9.93 -7.75
CA GLY A 126 14.15 -11.03 -8.51
C GLY A 126 12.70 -11.31 -8.12
N LEU A 127 12.06 -12.19 -8.90
CA LEU A 127 10.79 -12.82 -8.50
C LEU A 127 10.98 -13.61 -7.20
N ARG A 128 9.99 -13.52 -6.31
CA ARG A 128 9.80 -14.44 -5.19
C ARG A 128 9.28 -15.79 -5.70
N ASP A 129 9.42 -16.84 -4.91
CA ASP A 129 9.10 -18.21 -5.33
C ASP A 129 7.64 -18.34 -5.81
N GLU A 130 6.69 -17.74 -5.10
CA GLU A 130 5.28 -17.76 -5.46
C GLU A 130 4.96 -16.92 -6.70
N GLN A 131 5.72 -15.85 -6.95
CA GLN A 131 5.56 -15.03 -8.15
C GLN A 131 6.09 -15.78 -9.37
N LEU A 132 7.21 -16.51 -9.21
CA LEU A 132 7.73 -17.41 -10.21
C LEU A 132 6.74 -18.55 -10.53
N ASP A 133 6.11 -19.13 -9.50
CA ASP A 133 5.06 -20.15 -9.68
C ASP A 133 3.86 -19.59 -10.45
N ALA A 134 3.39 -18.38 -10.10
CA ALA A 134 2.32 -17.71 -10.84
C ALA A 134 2.67 -17.51 -12.32
N VAL A 135 3.89 -17.02 -12.61
CA VAL A 135 4.38 -16.83 -13.99
C VAL A 135 4.44 -18.16 -14.75
N ASN A 136 5.00 -19.21 -14.13
CA ASN A 136 5.15 -20.52 -14.76
C ASN A 136 3.79 -21.14 -15.07
N LYS A 137 2.88 -21.19 -14.08
CA LYS A 137 1.54 -21.76 -14.25
C LYS A 137 0.75 -21.06 -15.35
N THR A 138 0.77 -19.74 -15.36
CA THR A 138 0.07 -18.97 -16.41
C THR A 138 0.69 -19.21 -17.78
N GLN A 139 2.02 -19.22 -17.89
CA GLN A 139 2.70 -19.49 -19.16
C GLN A 139 2.41 -20.90 -19.68
N ASP A 140 2.48 -21.91 -18.82
CA ASP A 140 2.25 -23.31 -19.19
C ASP A 140 0.79 -23.51 -19.63
N TYR A 141 -0.16 -22.92 -18.90
CA TYR A 141 -1.56 -22.93 -19.25
C TYR A 141 -1.83 -22.24 -20.61
N TYR A 142 -1.27 -21.06 -20.86
CA TYR A 142 -1.44 -20.40 -22.16
C TYR A 142 -0.86 -21.23 -23.30
N ARG A 143 0.32 -21.83 -23.10
CA ARG A 143 0.95 -22.70 -24.10
C ARG A 143 0.15 -23.95 -24.36
N SER A 144 -0.46 -24.57 -23.36
CA SER A 144 -1.30 -25.75 -23.57
C SER A 144 -2.53 -25.41 -24.41
N ILE A 145 -3.20 -24.29 -24.10
CA ILE A 145 -4.37 -23.85 -24.87
C ILE A 145 -3.99 -23.49 -26.32
N TRP A 146 -2.87 -22.78 -26.53
CA TRP A 146 -2.41 -22.46 -27.89
C TRP A 146 -1.90 -23.68 -28.68
N ALA A 147 -1.47 -24.74 -27.99
CA ALA A 147 -1.09 -25.99 -28.65
C ALA A 147 -2.31 -26.77 -29.15
N GLU A 148 -3.45 -26.64 -28.46
CA GLU A 148 -4.73 -27.21 -28.89
C GLU A 148 -5.39 -26.36 -29.99
N ASP A 149 -5.39 -25.03 -29.82
CA ASP A 149 -5.87 -24.07 -30.80
C ASP A 149 -5.03 -22.79 -30.80
N ALA A 150 -4.26 -22.57 -31.86
CA ALA A 150 -3.38 -21.41 -32.00
C ALA A 150 -4.11 -20.05 -32.04
N ASN A 151 -5.42 -20.05 -32.32
CA ASN A 151 -6.25 -18.84 -32.32
C ASN A 151 -7.05 -18.66 -31.02
N ALA A 152 -6.97 -19.61 -30.08
CA ALA A 152 -7.65 -19.49 -28.80
C ALA A 152 -7.06 -18.34 -27.97
N VAL A 153 -7.93 -17.72 -27.17
CA VAL A 153 -7.60 -16.60 -26.31
C VAL A 153 -7.77 -17.04 -24.85
N PRO A 154 -6.76 -17.70 -24.26
CA PRO A 154 -6.86 -18.19 -22.89
C PRO A 154 -7.01 -17.06 -21.88
N ARG A 155 -7.71 -17.38 -20.79
CA ARG A 155 -7.95 -16.51 -19.63
C ARG A 155 -7.30 -17.11 -18.39
N PHE A 156 -6.69 -16.28 -17.55
CA PHE A 156 -6.08 -16.73 -16.31
C PHE A 156 -6.28 -15.71 -15.18
N LEU A 157 -6.64 -16.19 -13.99
CA LEU A 157 -6.89 -15.38 -12.80
C LEU A 157 -5.77 -15.53 -11.79
N TRP A 158 -5.16 -14.41 -11.40
CA TRP A 158 -4.35 -14.33 -10.18
C TRP A 158 -5.21 -13.82 -9.04
N ASN A 159 -5.70 -14.75 -8.22
CA ASN A 159 -6.27 -14.49 -6.91
C ASN A 159 -5.13 -14.30 -5.90
N ALA A 160 -4.53 -13.12 -5.89
CA ALA A 160 -3.37 -12.81 -5.08
C ALA A 160 -3.62 -11.57 -4.22
N LYS A 161 -3.36 -11.71 -2.91
CA LYS A 161 -3.52 -10.64 -1.92
C LYS A 161 -2.84 -9.32 -2.32
N MET A 162 -3.20 -8.24 -1.64
CA MET A 162 -2.49 -6.97 -1.73
C MET A 162 -1.00 -7.14 -1.35
N ARG A 163 -0.13 -6.32 -1.95
CA ARG A 163 1.34 -6.40 -1.81
C ARG A 163 1.97 -7.71 -2.29
N PHE A 164 1.28 -8.49 -3.14
CA PHE A 164 1.90 -9.62 -3.84
C PHE A 164 2.94 -9.18 -4.89
N GLY A 165 2.91 -7.92 -5.34
CA GLY A 165 3.72 -7.45 -6.47
C GLY A 165 3.12 -7.87 -7.82
N LYS A 166 1.80 -7.74 -7.97
CA LYS A 166 1.07 -8.17 -9.19
C LYS A 166 1.59 -7.45 -10.43
N THR A 167 1.86 -6.15 -10.32
CA THR A 167 2.45 -5.30 -11.37
C THR A 167 3.78 -5.85 -11.87
N PHE A 168 4.85 -5.83 -11.05
CA PHE A 168 6.14 -6.45 -11.38
C PHE A 168 6.02 -7.89 -11.91
N THR A 169 5.21 -8.73 -11.27
CA THR A 169 5.03 -10.14 -11.69
C THR A 169 4.38 -10.24 -13.07
N THR A 170 3.45 -9.34 -13.39
CA THR A 170 2.82 -9.25 -14.72
C THR A 170 3.83 -8.87 -15.79
N TYR A 171 4.73 -7.93 -15.51
CA TYR A 171 5.80 -7.59 -16.46
C TYR A 171 6.79 -8.73 -16.67
N GLN A 172 7.08 -9.52 -15.63
CA GLN A 172 7.88 -10.73 -15.77
C GLN A 172 7.17 -11.80 -16.62
N LEU A 173 5.85 -11.98 -16.45
CA LEU A 173 5.06 -12.84 -17.35
C LEU A 173 5.12 -12.34 -18.80
N ALA A 174 4.90 -11.04 -19.01
CA ALA A 174 4.96 -10.40 -20.33
C ALA A 174 6.34 -10.64 -21.00
N LYS A 175 7.43 -10.42 -20.25
CA LYS A 175 8.80 -10.70 -20.71
C LYS A 175 9.01 -12.18 -21.05
N ARG A 176 8.49 -13.11 -20.25
CA ARG A 176 8.56 -14.57 -20.49
C ARG A 176 7.77 -15.02 -21.71
N LEU A 177 6.64 -14.38 -21.97
CA LEU A 177 5.82 -14.60 -23.16
C LEU A 177 6.35 -13.84 -24.39
N GLN A 178 7.41 -13.03 -24.22
CA GLN A 178 8.00 -12.19 -25.25
C GLN A 178 6.98 -11.22 -25.88
N THR A 179 6.07 -10.68 -25.07
CA THR A 179 5.06 -9.74 -25.54
C THR A 179 5.69 -8.39 -25.92
N LYS A 180 5.08 -7.74 -26.90
CA LYS A 180 5.45 -6.38 -27.34
C LYS A 180 4.33 -5.38 -27.08
N ARG A 181 3.08 -5.81 -27.02
CA ARG A 181 1.91 -4.96 -26.75
C ARG A 181 1.15 -5.49 -25.55
N VAL A 182 1.24 -4.77 -24.45
CA VAL A 182 0.52 -5.06 -23.20
C VAL A 182 -0.47 -3.94 -22.94
N LEU A 183 -1.74 -4.29 -22.80
CA LEU A 183 -2.79 -3.36 -22.38
C LEU A 183 -3.14 -3.65 -20.93
N VAL A 184 -3.08 -2.62 -20.08
CA VAL A 184 -3.51 -2.70 -18.68
C VAL A 184 -4.75 -1.84 -18.49
N LEU A 185 -5.80 -2.45 -17.96
CA LEU A 185 -7.10 -1.86 -17.75
C LEU A 185 -7.46 -1.93 -16.27
N THR A 186 -7.80 -0.81 -15.67
CA THR A 186 -8.20 -0.75 -14.27
C THR A 186 -9.48 0.05 -14.08
N PHE A 187 -10.22 -0.24 -13.01
CA PHE A 187 -11.31 0.63 -12.57
C PHE A 187 -10.84 1.75 -11.64
N LYS A 188 -9.59 1.65 -11.14
CA LYS A 188 -9.00 2.59 -10.17
C LYS A 188 -7.79 3.30 -10.79
N PRO A 189 -7.96 4.46 -11.45
CA PRO A 189 -6.86 5.19 -12.09
C PRO A 189 -5.70 5.50 -11.15
N ALA A 190 -5.94 5.63 -9.84
CA ALA A 190 -4.93 5.92 -8.83
C ALA A 190 -3.79 4.88 -8.73
N VAL A 191 -3.96 3.67 -9.29
CA VAL A 191 -2.89 2.64 -9.29
C VAL A 191 -1.86 2.85 -10.40
N GLU A 192 -2.04 3.83 -11.29
CA GLU A 192 -1.15 4.12 -12.42
C GLU A 192 0.31 4.31 -11.99
N ASP A 193 0.54 5.05 -10.91
CA ASP A 193 1.88 5.36 -10.40
C ASP A 193 2.67 4.08 -10.08
N ALA A 194 1.99 3.04 -9.57
CA ALA A 194 2.63 1.76 -9.27
C ALA A 194 3.03 1.01 -10.55
N TRP A 195 2.17 1.01 -11.57
CA TRP A 195 2.47 0.43 -12.88
C TRP A 195 3.62 1.16 -13.59
N ALA A 196 3.57 2.50 -13.64
CA ALA A 196 4.65 3.30 -14.22
C ALA A 196 5.98 3.08 -13.48
N SER A 197 5.97 3.14 -12.14
CA SER A 197 7.15 3.01 -11.32
C SER A 197 7.84 1.66 -11.48
N ASP A 198 7.11 0.55 -11.42
CA ASP A 198 7.69 -0.80 -11.54
C ASP A 198 8.36 -1.00 -12.92
N LEU A 199 7.79 -0.41 -13.98
CA LEU A 199 8.36 -0.51 -15.32
C LEU A 199 9.60 0.39 -15.47
N GLU A 200 9.48 1.65 -15.06
CA GLU A 200 10.52 2.67 -15.23
C GLU A 200 11.73 2.45 -14.31
N ASN A 201 11.55 1.78 -13.16
CA ASN A 201 12.60 1.66 -12.15
C ASN A 201 13.35 0.34 -12.15
N HIS A 202 12.86 -0.70 -12.81
CA HIS A 202 13.47 -2.03 -12.75
C HIS A 202 14.34 -2.36 -13.98
N VAL A 203 15.56 -2.88 -13.75
CA VAL A 203 16.55 -3.14 -14.83
C VAL A 203 16.08 -4.17 -15.86
N ASP A 204 15.17 -5.07 -15.48
CA ASP A 204 14.64 -6.10 -16.37
C ASP A 204 13.82 -5.55 -17.54
N PHE A 205 13.33 -4.31 -17.41
CA PHE A 205 12.46 -3.65 -18.38
C PHE A 205 13.15 -2.47 -19.05
N ASP A 206 14.48 -2.44 -19.03
CA ASP A 206 15.25 -1.46 -19.79
C ASP A 206 14.83 -1.47 -21.28
N GLY A 207 14.58 -0.30 -21.83
CA GLY A 207 14.07 -0.10 -23.19
C GLY A 207 12.58 -0.36 -23.40
N TRP A 208 11.81 -0.74 -22.37
CA TRP A 208 10.34 -0.78 -22.45
C TRP A 208 9.76 0.63 -22.42
N GLN A 209 8.56 0.80 -22.97
CA GLN A 209 7.85 2.08 -23.00
C GLN A 209 6.59 2.01 -22.16
N TYR A 210 6.40 3.00 -21.29
CA TYR A 210 5.15 3.20 -20.54
C TYR A 210 4.34 4.32 -21.18
N LEU A 211 3.04 4.09 -21.37
CA LEU A 211 2.12 5.08 -21.90
C LEU A 211 0.80 5.04 -21.15
N SER A 212 0.20 6.21 -21.01
CA SER A 212 -1.11 6.41 -20.42
C SER A 212 -1.64 7.77 -20.86
N ARG A 213 -2.90 8.04 -20.53
CA ARG A 213 -3.47 9.37 -20.74
C ARG A 213 -2.71 10.48 -20.00
N SER A 214 -2.15 10.20 -18.82
CA SER A 214 -1.45 11.20 -18.01
C SER A 214 -0.08 11.58 -18.62
N THR A 215 0.61 10.62 -19.24
CA THR A 215 1.92 10.82 -19.87
C THR A 215 1.86 11.64 -21.17
N GLY A 216 0.68 11.81 -21.78
CA GLY A 216 0.45 12.72 -22.90
C GLY A 216 1.08 12.31 -24.24
N GLY A 217 1.60 11.08 -24.36
CA GLY A 217 2.16 10.55 -25.61
C GLY A 217 1.10 10.09 -26.60
N ASP A 218 1.31 10.31 -27.89
CA ASP A 218 0.45 9.76 -28.95
C ASP A 218 0.69 8.24 -29.06
N PRO A 219 -0.31 7.38 -28.72
CA PRO A 219 -0.15 5.93 -28.74
C PRO A 219 0.06 5.36 -30.16
N THR A 220 -0.13 6.18 -31.20
CA THR A 220 0.11 5.76 -32.58
C THR A 220 1.55 5.98 -33.04
N GLN A 221 2.35 6.78 -32.32
CA GLN A 221 3.72 7.16 -32.69
C GLN A 221 4.81 6.35 -31.99
N ILE A 222 4.44 5.22 -31.38
CA ILE A 222 5.34 4.43 -30.55
C ILE A 222 6.31 3.63 -31.42
N ASP A 223 7.55 3.47 -30.94
CA ASP A 223 8.54 2.62 -31.58
C ASP A 223 8.05 1.17 -31.58
N ARG A 224 7.67 0.71 -32.78
CA ARG A 224 7.07 -0.61 -32.92
C ARG A 224 8.04 -1.75 -32.58
N ALA A 225 9.36 -1.49 -32.58
CA ALA A 225 10.37 -2.47 -32.26
C ALA A 225 10.48 -2.77 -30.76
N LYS A 226 10.05 -1.84 -29.90
CA LYS A 226 10.16 -1.96 -28.44
C LYS A 226 8.88 -2.50 -27.80
N PRO A 227 8.96 -3.18 -26.65
CA PRO A 227 7.79 -3.51 -25.85
C PRO A 227 7.14 -2.26 -25.27
N VAL A 228 5.81 -2.27 -25.26
CA VAL A 228 4.98 -1.16 -24.82
C VAL A 228 3.94 -1.67 -23.84
N VAL A 229 3.81 -0.95 -22.74
CA VAL A 229 2.68 -1.06 -21.81
C VAL A 229 1.82 0.19 -21.97
N TYR A 230 0.57 0.00 -22.37
CA TYR A 230 -0.43 1.05 -22.31
C TYR A 230 -1.32 0.83 -21.10
N PHE A 231 -1.40 1.82 -20.23
CA PHE A 231 -2.26 1.82 -19.06
C PHE A 231 -3.44 2.78 -19.28
N GLY A 232 -4.65 2.29 -19.06
CA GLY A 232 -5.84 3.13 -19.09
C GLY A 232 -6.92 2.64 -18.14
N SER A 233 -7.81 3.53 -17.76
CA SER A 233 -8.97 3.13 -16.99
C SER A 233 -10.07 2.60 -17.91
N PHE A 234 -10.89 1.68 -17.42
CA PHE A 234 -12.05 1.18 -18.17
C PHE A 234 -12.95 2.33 -18.61
N GLN A 235 -13.17 3.33 -17.78
CA GLN A 235 -14.07 4.44 -18.10
C GLN A 235 -13.51 5.33 -19.21
N ASP A 236 -12.19 5.51 -19.27
CA ASP A 236 -11.57 6.26 -20.35
C ASP A 236 -11.63 5.50 -21.68
N LEU A 237 -11.36 4.19 -21.65
CA LEU A 237 -11.20 3.36 -22.84
C LEU A 237 -12.50 2.75 -23.37
N LEU A 238 -13.43 2.39 -22.48
CA LEU A 238 -14.77 1.89 -22.82
C LEU A 238 -15.82 2.98 -22.95
N GLY A 239 -15.60 4.17 -22.38
CA GLY A 239 -16.62 5.22 -22.42
C GLY A 239 -16.99 5.56 -23.87
N ARG A 240 -18.28 5.52 -24.17
CA ARG A 240 -18.83 5.85 -25.50
C ARG A 240 -19.10 7.35 -25.61
N ASP A 241 -19.24 7.86 -26.84
CA ASP A 241 -19.76 9.20 -27.05
C ASP A 241 -21.28 9.26 -26.79
N ALA A 242 -21.88 10.45 -26.83
CA ALA A 242 -23.32 10.64 -26.61
C ALA A 242 -24.21 9.89 -27.63
N ALA A 243 -23.63 9.41 -28.74
CA ALA A 243 -24.30 8.62 -29.77
C ALA A 243 -24.05 7.10 -29.62
N GLY A 244 -23.33 6.66 -28.58
CA GLY A 244 -23.03 5.26 -28.32
C GLY A 244 -21.85 4.71 -29.12
N ASN A 245 -21.07 5.55 -29.81
CA ASN A 245 -19.90 5.11 -30.58
C ASN A 245 -18.63 5.09 -29.73
N ILE A 246 -17.63 4.33 -30.18
CA ILE A 246 -16.27 4.38 -29.62
C ILE A 246 -15.76 5.82 -29.77
N LYS A 247 -15.20 6.40 -28.69
CA LYS A 247 -14.62 7.74 -28.74
C LYS A 247 -13.51 7.76 -29.81
N PRO A 248 -13.50 8.71 -30.77
CA PRO A 248 -12.52 8.74 -31.88
C PRO A 248 -11.06 8.65 -31.42
N ARG A 249 -10.76 9.25 -30.26
CA ARG A 249 -9.43 9.21 -29.63
C ARG A 249 -8.98 7.82 -29.16
N ASN A 250 -9.89 6.85 -29.05
CA ASN A 250 -9.62 5.49 -28.61
C ASN A 250 -9.67 4.47 -29.77
N GLU A 251 -9.99 4.89 -31.00
CA GLU A 251 -10.10 3.98 -32.16
C GLU A 251 -8.82 3.15 -32.38
N TRP A 252 -7.66 3.74 -32.11
CA TRP A 252 -6.36 3.06 -32.21
C TRP A 252 -6.27 1.82 -31.31
N LEU A 253 -6.96 1.80 -30.16
CA LEU A 253 -6.98 0.68 -29.22
C LEU A 253 -7.49 -0.60 -29.88
N HIS A 254 -8.48 -0.44 -30.76
CA HIS A 254 -9.15 -1.52 -31.49
C HIS A 254 -8.38 -1.95 -32.74
N ALA A 255 -7.51 -1.07 -33.27
CA ALA A 255 -6.65 -1.38 -34.41
C ALA A 255 -5.36 -2.11 -34.01
N VAL A 256 -4.98 -2.08 -32.72
CA VAL A 256 -3.82 -2.79 -32.20
C VAL A 256 -4.18 -4.23 -31.86
N ASN A 257 -3.36 -5.17 -32.33
CA ASN A 257 -3.39 -6.55 -31.87
C ASN A 257 -2.54 -6.65 -30.60
N TRP A 258 -3.19 -6.88 -29.47
CA TRP A 258 -2.54 -6.97 -28.17
C TRP A 258 -1.97 -8.37 -27.96
N ASP A 259 -0.77 -8.47 -27.39
CA ASP A 259 -0.20 -9.76 -27.03
C ASP A 259 -0.73 -10.23 -25.67
N LEU A 260 -1.04 -9.29 -24.78
CA LEU A 260 -1.61 -9.54 -23.47
C LEU A 260 -2.49 -8.37 -23.05
N VAL A 261 -3.70 -8.68 -22.60
CA VAL A 261 -4.59 -7.73 -21.94
C VAL A 261 -4.68 -8.10 -20.46
N VAL A 262 -4.54 -7.11 -19.60
CA VAL A 262 -4.51 -7.27 -18.15
C VAL A 262 -5.66 -6.48 -17.55
N PHE A 263 -6.51 -7.15 -16.80
CA PHE A 263 -7.56 -6.53 -16.00
C PHE A 263 -7.08 -6.42 -14.55
N ASP A 264 -6.71 -5.20 -14.16
CA ASP A 264 -6.26 -4.89 -12.81
C ASP A 264 -7.42 -4.61 -11.84
N GLU A 265 -7.20 -4.94 -10.58
CA GLU A 265 -8.19 -4.85 -9.50
C GLU A 265 -9.52 -5.56 -9.83
N TYR A 266 -9.50 -6.66 -10.58
CA TYR A 266 -10.70 -7.34 -11.06
C TYR A 266 -11.63 -7.84 -9.93
N HIS A 267 -12.85 -7.32 -9.86
CA HIS A 267 -13.89 -7.75 -8.91
C HIS A 267 -15.26 -7.91 -9.60
N PHE A 268 -15.54 -9.09 -10.16
CA PHE A 268 -16.80 -9.36 -10.87
C PHE A 268 -18.06 -8.94 -10.07
N GLY A 269 -18.90 -8.07 -10.64
CA GLY A 269 -20.24 -7.73 -10.13
C GLY A 269 -20.32 -7.13 -8.71
N ALA A 270 -19.20 -6.70 -8.10
CA ALA A 270 -19.17 -6.14 -6.74
C ALA A 270 -18.92 -4.62 -6.71
N TRP A 271 -18.46 -4.03 -7.81
CA TRP A 271 -18.02 -2.64 -7.87
C TRP A 271 -19.05 -1.61 -7.42
N ARG A 272 -20.33 -1.86 -7.71
CA ARG A 272 -21.40 -0.89 -7.46
C ARG A 272 -21.75 -0.75 -5.99
N ASP A 273 -21.78 -1.87 -5.29
CA ASP A 273 -22.13 -1.93 -3.87
C ASP A 273 -20.94 -1.43 -3.06
N THR A 274 -19.73 -1.93 -3.37
CA THR A 274 -18.50 -1.54 -2.67
C THR A 274 -18.16 -0.05 -2.84
N ALA A 275 -18.40 0.54 -4.02
CA ALA A 275 -18.15 1.97 -4.24
C ALA A 275 -19.09 2.88 -3.44
N LYS A 276 -20.37 2.50 -3.34
CA LYS A 276 -21.35 3.25 -2.55
C LYS A 276 -21.05 3.10 -1.06
N GLU A 277 -20.80 1.89 -0.59
CA GLU A 277 -20.45 1.58 0.79
C GLU A 277 -19.19 2.33 1.27
N LEU A 278 -18.18 2.47 0.39
CA LEU A 278 -16.91 3.11 0.77
C LEU A 278 -17.04 4.60 1.13
N PHE A 279 -18.04 5.30 0.59
CA PHE A 279 -18.22 6.75 0.75
C PHE A 279 -19.62 7.14 1.26
N GLU A 280 -20.42 6.19 1.74
CA GLU A 280 -21.79 6.42 2.23
C GLU A 280 -21.83 7.41 3.41
N GLY A 281 -20.72 7.58 4.12
CA GLY A 281 -20.56 8.54 5.22
C GLY A 281 -20.04 9.94 4.83
N GLU A 282 -19.69 10.17 3.56
CA GLU A 282 -19.22 11.48 3.07
C GLU A 282 -20.38 12.43 2.72
N ASP A 283 -20.11 13.73 2.60
CA ASP A 283 -21.12 14.68 2.12
C ASP A 283 -21.62 14.26 0.71
N ASP A 284 -22.93 14.27 0.42
CA ASP A 284 -23.47 13.80 -0.87
C ASP A 284 -22.73 14.31 -2.11
N ALA A 285 -22.37 15.60 -2.11
CA ALA A 285 -21.63 16.23 -3.20
C ALA A 285 -20.17 15.76 -3.26
N VAL A 286 -19.55 15.46 -2.12
CA VAL A 286 -18.21 14.90 -1.99
C VAL A 286 -18.23 13.43 -2.35
N ALA A 287 -19.11 12.62 -1.78
CA ALA A 287 -19.31 11.20 -2.13
C ALA A 287 -19.51 11.03 -3.64
N LYS A 288 -20.36 11.86 -4.27
CA LYS A 288 -20.52 11.87 -5.73
C LYS A 288 -19.24 12.24 -6.46
N LYS A 289 -18.46 13.21 -5.99
CA LYS A 289 -17.18 13.61 -6.61
C LYS A 289 -16.07 12.58 -6.39
N GLU A 290 -15.96 11.98 -5.21
CA GLU A 290 -15.03 10.91 -4.87
C GLU A 290 -15.34 9.69 -5.73
N ALA A 291 -16.59 9.24 -5.78
CA ALA A 291 -17.00 8.18 -6.68
C ALA A 291 -16.75 8.57 -8.16
N LYS A 292 -16.99 9.83 -8.54
CA LYS A 292 -16.65 10.30 -9.88
C LYS A 292 -15.15 10.31 -10.17
N LEU A 293 -14.28 10.54 -9.20
CA LEU A 293 -12.82 10.57 -9.36
C LEU A 293 -12.21 9.17 -9.31
N GLU A 294 -12.57 8.39 -8.30
CA GLU A 294 -12.19 6.97 -8.16
C GLU A 294 -12.60 6.19 -9.42
N TYR A 295 -13.76 6.53 -10.00
CA TYR A 295 -14.31 5.88 -11.20
C TYR A 295 -14.39 6.79 -12.43
N ALA A 296 -13.54 7.82 -12.53
CA ALA A 296 -13.31 8.64 -13.72
C ALA A 296 -14.53 9.14 -14.53
N GLY A 297 -15.64 9.52 -13.89
CA GLY A 297 -16.59 10.48 -14.50
C GLY A 297 -18.04 10.07 -14.73
N GLU A 298 -18.38 8.78 -14.81
CA GLU A 298 -19.62 8.37 -15.53
C GLU A 298 -20.48 7.31 -14.80
N LEU A 299 -20.61 7.35 -13.48
CA LEU A 299 -21.49 6.38 -12.77
C LEU A 299 -22.95 6.36 -13.25
N ASP A 300 -23.46 7.49 -13.78
CA ASP A 300 -24.84 7.59 -14.29
C ASP A 300 -25.02 6.99 -15.69
N GLY A 301 -23.96 6.93 -16.51
CA GLY A 301 -23.96 6.25 -17.83
C GLY A 301 -23.52 4.78 -17.77
N ILE A 302 -22.76 4.42 -16.73
CA ILE A 302 -22.25 3.07 -16.47
C ILE A 302 -23.37 2.15 -15.87
N ASN A 303 -24.60 2.63 -15.75
CA ASN A 303 -25.75 1.84 -15.28
C ASN A 303 -26.02 0.59 -16.12
N GLU A 304 -25.90 0.70 -17.44
CA GLU A 304 -26.02 -0.42 -18.37
C GLU A 304 -24.66 -1.13 -18.59
N ASP A 305 -23.52 -0.45 -18.45
CA ASP A 305 -22.17 -1.00 -18.70
C ASP A 305 -21.55 -1.81 -17.52
N LEU A 306 -22.15 -1.82 -16.33
CA LEU A 306 -21.67 -2.69 -15.22
C LEU A 306 -22.18 -4.12 -15.33
N THR A 307 -23.33 -4.35 -15.97
CA THR A 307 -23.78 -5.66 -16.44
C THR A 307 -22.96 -6.16 -17.63
N VAL A 308 -22.23 -5.26 -18.30
CA VAL A 308 -21.47 -5.54 -19.52
C VAL A 308 -20.12 -6.25 -19.24
N LEU A 309 -19.69 -6.41 -17.98
CA LEU A 309 -18.62 -7.35 -17.62
C LEU A 309 -19.12 -8.78 -17.35
N SER A 310 -20.45 -8.99 -17.37
CA SER A 310 -21.05 -10.33 -17.28
C SER A 310 -21.26 -10.98 -18.66
N ILE A 311 -20.96 -10.24 -19.73
CA ILE A 311 -20.91 -10.72 -21.11
C ILE A 311 -19.45 -10.94 -21.54
N ALA A 312 -19.23 -11.61 -22.66
CA ALA A 312 -17.88 -11.96 -23.11
C ALA A 312 -17.02 -10.70 -23.33
N GLU A 313 -15.70 -10.81 -23.10
CA GLU A 313 -14.76 -9.70 -23.22
C GLU A 313 -14.82 -9.01 -24.58
N THR A 314 -15.07 -9.81 -25.63
CA THR A 314 -15.26 -9.36 -27.01
C THR A 314 -16.45 -8.44 -27.21
N ASP A 315 -17.46 -8.53 -26.35
CA ASP A 315 -18.73 -7.81 -26.51
C ASP A 315 -18.64 -6.43 -25.86
N PHE A 316 -17.90 -6.30 -24.77
CA PHE A 316 -17.73 -5.01 -24.08
C PHE A 316 -16.50 -4.24 -24.48
N LEU A 317 -15.39 -4.94 -24.73
CA LEU A 317 -14.15 -4.35 -25.20
C LEU A 317 -13.76 -5.08 -26.50
N PRO A 318 -14.26 -4.63 -27.66
CA PRO A 318 -14.00 -5.30 -28.94
C PRO A 318 -12.56 -5.05 -29.41
N ILE A 319 -11.59 -5.62 -28.70
CA ILE A 319 -10.17 -5.58 -28.98
C ILE A 319 -9.69 -6.98 -29.37
N THR A 320 -8.61 -7.02 -30.14
CA THR A 320 -7.96 -8.29 -30.49
C THR A 320 -6.82 -8.55 -29.53
N THR A 321 -6.80 -9.70 -28.86
CA THR A 321 -5.71 -10.11 -27.98
C THR A 321 -5.37 -11.58 -28.11
N ARG A 322 -4.14 -11.97 -27.72
CA ARG A 322 -3.71 -13.37 -27.65
C ARG A 322 -4.02 -14.03 -26.30
N ALA A 323 -4.16 -13.27 -25.22
CA ALA A 323 -4.49 -13.79 -23.89
C ALA A 323 -5.02 -12.68 -22.96
N TYR A 324 -5.73 -13.09 -21.90
CA TYR A 324 -6.21 -12.23 -20.81
C TYR A 324 -5.69 -12.68 -19.45
N LEU A 325 -5.12 -11.74 -18.69
CA LEU A 325 -4.75 -11.93 -17.29
C LEU A 325 -5.65 -11.08 -16.38
N TYR A 326 -6.27 -11.71 -15.38
CA TYR A 326 -7.12 -11.05 -14.40
C TYR A 326 -6.37 -10.98 -13.07
N LEU A 327 -6.26 -9.78 -12.50
CA LEU A 327 -5.53 -9.54 -11.26
C LEU A 327 -6.54 -9.15 -10.18
N SER A 328 -6.72 -9.98 -9.16
CA SER A 328 -7.68 -9.70 -8.09
C SER A 328 -7.11 -9.96 -6.71
N GLY A 329 -7.45 -9.10 -5.75
CA GLY A 329 -7.22 -9.36 -4.32
C GLY A 329 -8.34 -10.12 -3.62
N THR A 330 -9.56 -10.08 -4.18
CA THR A 330 -10.79 -10.62 -3.59
C THR A 330 -11.80 -11.04 -4.68
N PRO A 331 -11.50 -12.05 -5.52
CA PRO A 331 -12.39 -12.49 -6.60
C PRO A 331 -13.53 -13.38 -6.11
N PHE A 332 -14.10 -13.13 -4.92
CA PHE A 332 -15.06 -14.03 -4.27
C PHE A 332 -16.28 -14.34 -5.14
N LYS A 333 -16.84 -13.32 -5.80
CA LYS A 333 -17.99 -13.51 -6.72
C LYS A 333 -17.60 -14.32 -7.96
N ALA A 334 -16.47 -14.02 -8.60
CA ALA A 334 -15.98 -14.74 -9.78
C ALA A 334 -15.70 -16.23 -9.50
N LEU A 335 -15.17 -16.53 -8.32
CA LEU A 335 -14.96 -17.90 -7.86
C LEU A 335 -16.28 -18.61 -7.56
N ALA A 336 -17.24 -17.92 -6.93
CA ALA A 336 -18.54 -18.49 -6.59
C ALA A 336 -19.42 -18.80 -7.81
N THR A 337 -19.27 -18.04 -8.91
CA THR A 337 -20.04 -18.24 -10.15
C THR A 337 -19.43 -19.27 -11.09
N GLY A 338 -18.22 -19.77 -10.81
CA GLY A 338 -17.53 -20.73 -11.68
C GLY A 338 -17.03 -20.12 -13.00
N GLU A 339 -16.78 -18.81 -13.01
CA GLU A 339 -16.28 -18.07 -14.20
C GLU A 339 -14.92 -18.61 -14.67
N PHE A 340 -14.08 -19.03 -13.72
CA PHE A 340 -12.77 -19.63 -13.96
C PHE A 340 -12.76 -21.07 -13.42
N ILE A 341 -12.18 -21.99 -14.21
CA ILE A 341 -11.89 -23.35 -13.74
C ILE A 341 -10.61 -23.37 -12.89
N GLU A 342 -10.40 -24.43 -12.10
CA GLU A 342 -9.28 -24.51 -11.15
C GLU A 342 -7.92 -24.34 -11.83
N GLU A 343 -7.76 -24.89 -13.03
CA GLU A 343 -6.53 -24.80 -13.83
C GLU A 343 -6.22 -23.38 -14.32
N GLN A 344 -7.22 -22.49 -14.33
CA GLN A 344 -7.09 -21.08 -14.73
C GLN A 344 -6.76 -20.16 -13.55
N ILE A 345 -6.61 -20.69 -12.32
CA ILE A 345 -6.51 -19.86 -11.12
C ILE A 345 -5.17 -20.11 -10.41
N PHE A 346 -4.43 -19.02 -10.19
CA PHE A 346 -3.37 -18.98 -9.19
C PHE A 346 -3.87 -18.34 -7.90
N ASN A 347 -3.66 -19.00 -6.77
CA ASN A 347 -4.11 -18.53 -5.46
C ASN A 347 -2.92 -18.21 -4.56
N TRP A 348 -2.92 -17.01 -3.96
CA TRP A 348 -1.96 -16.63 -2.92
C TRP A 348 -2.60 -15.74 -1.86
N THR A 349 -2.82 -16.31 -0.68
CA THR A 349 -3.58 -15.67 0.39
C THR A 349 -2.69 -14.90 1.37
N TYR A 350 -3.33 -14.13 2.27
CA TYR A 350 -2.65 -13.53 3.43
C TYR A 350 -1.87 -14.56 4.25
N THR A 351 -2.48 -15.72 4.51
CA THR A 351 -1.90 -16.77 5.33
C THR A 351 -0.68 -17.40 4.67
N ASP A 352 -0.71 -17.57 3.34
CA ASP A 352 0.42 -18.12 2.58
C ASP A 352 1.63 -17.19 2.65
N GLU A 353 1.42 -15.88 2.52
CA GLU A 353 2.49 -14.91 2.68
C GLU A 353 3.06 -14.87 4.10
N GLN A 354 2.21 -14.94 5.14
CA GLN A 354 2.72 -14.98 6.52
C GLN A 354 3.54 -16.26 6.77
N ARG A 355 3.16 -17.39 6.19
CA ARG A 355 3.96 -18.63 6.23
C ARG A 355 5.28 -18.46 5.50
N ALA A 356 5.28 -17.91 4.29
CA ALA A 356 6.49 -17.65 3.51
C ALA A 356 7.42 -16.66 4.23
N LYS A 357 6.86 -15.61 4.83
CA LYS A 357 7.58 -14.66 5.68
C LYS A 357 8.29 -15.35 6.84
N ALA A 358 7.59 -16.21 7.58
CA ALA A 358 8.16 -16.94 8.70
C ALA A 358 9.23 -17.95 8.25
N ALA A 359 8.96 -18.70 7.19
CA ALA A 359 9.90 -19.67 6.62
C ALA A 359 11.18 -19.01 6.10
N PHE A 360 11.05 -17.88 5.42
CA PHE A 360 12.20 -17.10 4.94
C PHE A 360 13.04 -16.58 6.11
N ALA A 361 12.40 -16.05 7.16
CA ALA A 361 13.12 -15.57 8.34
C ALA A 361 13.90 -16.69 9.04
N ALA A 362 13.36 -17.90 9.09
CA ALA A 362 14.01 -19.06 9.69
C ALA A 362 15.19 -19.58 8.86
N THR A 363 15.09 -19.54 7.53
CA THR A 363 16.09 -20.08 6.59
C THR A 363 17.18 -19.07 6.22
N HIS A 364 16.87 -17.78 6.30
CA HIS A 364 17.73 -16.67 5.88
C HIS A 364 17.78 -15.54 6.92
N PRO A 365 18.23 -15.79 8.16
CA PRO A 365 18.15 -14.83 9.26
C PRO A 365 18.94 -13.53 9.00
N ASP A 366 20.02 -13.60 8.21
CA ASP A 366 20.89 -12.45 7.90
C ASP A 366 20.48 -11.69 6.64
N LYS A 367 19.45 -12.16 5.91
CA LYS A 367 18.97 -11.50 4.69
C LYS A 367 17.73 -10.68 4.98
N ARG A 368 17.58 -9.58 4.23
CA ARG A 368 16.33 -8.81 4.22
C ARG A 368 15.19 -9.71 3.75
N ASN A 369 14.15 -9.83 4.57
CA ASN A 369 12.99 -10.63 4.25
C ASN A 369 12.14 -9.94 3.16
N PRO A 370 11.97 -10.54 1.98
CA PRO A 370 11.21 -9.93 0.87
C PRO A 370 9.70 -9.85 1.17
N TYR A 371 9.20 -10.61 2.15
CA TYR A 371 7.83 -10.57 2.65
C TYR A 371 7.64 -9.56 3.81
N GLY A 372 8.70 -8.82 4.17
CA GLY A 372 8.73 -7.93 5.33
C GLY A 372 7.66 -6.84 5.31
N ALA A 373 7.28 -6.37 4.11
CA ALA A 373 6.36 -5.26 3.91
C ALA A 373 4.89 -5.57 4.28
N LEU A 374 4.49 -6.84 4.37
CA LEU A 374 3.15 -7.21 4.81
C LEU A 374 3.12 -7.37 6.34
N PRO A 375 2.41 -6.51 7.08
CA PRO A 375 2.33 -6.61 8.53
C PRO A 375 1.56 -7.85 8.97
N GLN A 376 1.82 -8.27 10.22
CA GLN A 376 1.00 -9.27 10.89
C GLN A 376 -0.32 -8.63 11.32
N MET A 377 -1.44 -9.32 11.09
CA MET A 377 -2.75 -8.92 11.58
C MET A 377 -2.96 -9.53 12.96
N ARG A 378 -3.28 -8.68 13.94
CA ARG A 378 -3.61 -9.08 15.30
C ARG A 378 -5.02 -8.59 15.60
N LEU A 379 -5.96 -9.52 15.74
CA LEU A 379 -7.32 -9.20 16.15
C LEU A 379 -7.42 -9.31 17.66
N LEU A 380 -7.74 -8.19 18.31
CA LEU A 380 -7.98 -8.10 19.74
C LEU A 380 -9.44 -7.74 19.95
N THR A 381 -10.18 -8.59 20.66
CA THR A 381 -11.58 -8.34 21.00
C THR A 381 -11.67 -7.90 22.46
N TYR A 382 -12.36 -6.78 22.69
CA TYR A 382 -12.59 -6.23 24.02
C TYR A 382 -14.08 -6.28 24.31
N GLN A 383 -14.45 -6.88 25.43
CA GLN A 383 -15.83 -6.86 25.90
C GLN A 383 -16.13 -5.47 26.46
N MET A 384 -17.12 -4.80 25.86
CA MET A 384 -17.61 -3.52 26.35
C MET A 384 -18.52 -3.73 27.56
N PRO A 385 -18.54 -2.79 28.53
CA PRO A 385 -19.50 -2.83 29.63
C PRO A 385 -20.94 -2.81 29.13
N ASP A 386 -21.82 -3.54 29.82
CA ASP A 386 -23.25 -3.64 29.47
C ASP A 386 -23.95 -2.29 29.37
N GLU A 387 -23.52 -1.29 30.14
CA GLU A 387 -24.05 0.07 30.08
C GLU A 387 -23.80 0.77 28.74
N LEU A 388 -22.71 0.44 28.03
CA LEU A 388 -22.47 0.95 26.67
C LEU A 388 -23.29 0.17 25.65
N LEU A 389 -23.45 -1.14 25.86
CA LEU A 389 -24.22 -1.99 24.96
C LEU A 389 -25.70 -1.56 24.90
N ALA A 390 -26.28 -1.21 26.05
CA ALA A 390 -27.68 -0.79 26.17
C ALA A 390 -28.09 0.40 25.27
N ILE A 391 -27.13 1.22 24.83
CA ILE A 391 -27.41 2.38 23.96
C ILE A 391 -27.58 1.96 22.50
N ALA A 392 -26.87 0.91 22.06
CA ALA A 392 -26.90 0.44 20.68
C ALA A 392 -27.76 -0.83 20.48
N SER A 393 -28.17 -1.52 21.56
CA SER A 393 -29.11 -2.65 21.54
C SER A 393 -30.58 -2.24 21.32
N GLY A 394 -30.86 -0.99 20.95
CA GLY A 394 -32.22 -0.48 20.75
C GLY A 394 -32.90 -0.86 19.42
N GLY A 395 -32.24 -1.65 18.56
CA GLY A 395 -32.77 -2.13 17.29
C GLY A 395 -33.49 -3.48 17.37
N GLU A 396 -34.16 -3.90 16.29
CA GLU A 396 -34.97 -5.15 16.23
C GLU A 396 -34.18 -6.46 16.44
N PHE A 397 -32.84 -6.43 16.47
CA PHE A 397 -31.99 -7.62 16.44
C PHE A 397 -31.06 -7.84 17.66
N ASP A 398 -31.16 -7.04 18.73
CA ASP A 398 -30.28 -7.16 19.92
C ASP A 398 -28.77 -7.06 19.59
N GLU A 399 -28.43 -6.41 18.47
CA GLU A 399 -27.07 -6.20 17.98
C GLU A 399 -26.57 -4.79 18.31
N PHE A 400 -25.30 -4.66 18.69
CA PHE A 400 -24.67 -3.37 18.96
C PHE A 400 -24.36 -2.64 17.64
N ASP A 401 -25.13 -1.60 17.31
CA ASP A 401 -24.88 -0.76 16.14
C ASP A 401 -23.85 0.36 16.40
N LEU A 402 -22.67 0.22 15.80
CA LEU A 402 -21.59 1.22 15.85
C LEU A 402 -22.00 2.56 15.21
N ASN A 403 -22.85 2.54 14.18
CA ASN A 403 -23.31 3.77 13.52
C ASN A 403 -24.22 4.57 14.45
N ALA A 404 -25.11 3.90 15.19
CA ALA A 404 -25.93 4.52 16.22
C ALA A 404 -25.07 5.04 17.39
N PHE A 405 -24.10 4.23 17.86
CA PHE A 405 -23.24 4.62 18.98
C PHE A 405 -22.43 5.89 18.70
N PHE A 406 -21.90 6.03 17.49
CA PHE A 406 -21.13 7.20 17.05
C PHE A 406 -21.97 8.25 16.31
N GLU A 407 -23.30 8.23 16.47
CA GLU A 407 -24.15 9.22 15.83
C GLU A 407 -23.85 10.64 16.33
N ALA A 408 -23.70 11.58 15.41
CA ALA A 408 -23.35 12.97 15.69
C ALA A 408 -24.36 13.96 15.09
N LYS A 409 -24.40 15.15 15.69
CA LYS A 409 -25.22 16.29 15.25
C LYS A 409 -24.32 17.52 15.08
N GLY A 410 -24.76 18.47 14.27
CA GLY A 410 -24.00 19.70 13.99
C GLY A 410 -22.85 19.48 13.01
N THR A 411 -22.11 20.55 12.72
CA THR A 411 -20.99 20.56 11.77
C THR A 411 -19.85 21.44 12.27
N GLY A 412 -18.62 21.13 11.88
CA GLY A 412 -17.42 21.88 12.27
C GLY A 412 -17.24 21.94 13.79
N ASP A 413 -16.95 23.13 14.32
CA ASP A 413 -16.65 23.34 15.75
C ASP A 413 -17.82 23.06 16.69
N VAL A 414 -19.05 22.98 16.16
CA VAL A 414 -20.26 22.66 16.95
C VAL A 414 -20.71 21.21 16.76
N ALA A 415 -19.97 20.40 16.00
CA ALA A 415 -20.26 18.97 15.86
C ALA A 415 -20.07 18.25 17.20
N GLU A 416 -21.07 17.46 17.59
CA GLU A 416 -21.10 16.76 18.87
C GLU A 416 -21.80 15.42 18.74
N PHE A 417 -21.30 14.39 19.44
CA PHE A 417 -21.98 13.09 19.53
C PHE A 417 -23.32 13.21 20.27
N LYS A 418 -24.35 12.53 19.78
CA LYS A 418 -25.61 12.38 20.52
C LYS A 418 -25.39 11.66 21.86
N HIS A 419 -24.51 10.67 21.86
CA HIS A 419 -24.11 9.88 23.03
C HIS A 419 -22.72 10.27 23.55
N LYS A 420 -22.42 11.57 23.63
CA LYS A 420 -21.08 12.08 24.00
C LYS A 420 -20.51 11.49 25.28
N SER A 421 -21.33 11.37 26.33
CA SER A 421 -20.90 10.75 27.60
C SER A 421 -20.38 9.34 27.42
N ASP A 422 -20.99 8.58 26.53
CA ASP A 422 -20.72 7.16 26.35
C ASP A 422 -19.57 6.94 25.39
N VAL A 423 -19.43 7.81 24.37
CA VAL A 423 -18.19 7.88 23.56
C VAL A 423 -16.99 8.29 24.43
N GLN A 424 -17.17 9.22 25.37
CA GLN A 424 -16.11 9.58 26.34
C GLN A 424 -15.73 8.38 27.22
N LYS A 425 -16.71 7.63 27.75
CA LYS A 425 -16.43 6.39 28.49
C LYS A 425 -15.68 5.38 27.62
N TRP A 426 -16.05 5.23 26.34
CA TRP A 426 -15.32 4.37 25.40
C TRP A 426 -13.86 4.81 25.25
N LEU A 427 -13.59 6.11 25.11
CA LEU A 427 -12.22 6.66 25.11
C LEU A 427 -11.46 6.34 26.40
N ASP A 428 -12.14 6.32 27.55
CA ASP A 428 -11.53 5.93 28.82
C ASP A 428 -11.26 4.42 28.90
N ILE A 429 -12.15 3.58 28.37
CA ILE A 429 -11.98 2.11 28.32
C ILE A 429 -10.78 1.72 27.46
N ILE A 430 -10.61 2.30 26.27
CA ILE A 430 -9.48 1.96 25.40
C ILE A 430 -8.12 2.43 25.96
N ARG A 431 -8.13 3.30 26.98
CA ARG A 431 -6.98 3.67 27.82
C ARG A 431 -6.90 2.89 29.14
N GLY A 432 -7.78 1.91 29.33
CA GLY A 432 -7.93 1.14 30.56
C GLY A 432 -8.29 1.99 31.79
N GLY A 433 -8.74 3.23 31.61
CA GLY A 433 -9.02 4.20 32.68
C GLY A 433 -10.43 4.08 33.27
N TYR A 434 -11.23 3.11 32.81
CA TYR A 434 -12.60 2.95 33.26
C TYR A 434 -12.65 2.37 34.69
N ALA A 435 -13.15 3.18 35.63
CA ALA A 435 -13.06 2.93 37.07
C ALA A 435 -13.87 1.70 37.53
N ALA A 436 -15.04 1.44 36.93
CA ALA A 436 -15.89 0.31 37.34
C ALA A 436 -15.26 -1.05 36.99
N GLN A 437 -14.60 -1.16 35.83
CA GLN A 437 -13.79 -2.36 35.51
C GLN A 437 -12.53 -2.44 36.37
N SER A 438 -11.91 -1.30 36.74
CA SER A 438 -10.67 -1.31 37.54
C SER A 438 -10.84 -2.02 38.89
N ALA A 439 -12.02 -1.94 39.51
CA ALA A 439 -12.33 -2.64 40.77
C ALA A 439 -12.44 -4.17 40.61
N GLU A 440 -12.97 -4.65 39.48
CA GLU A 440 -13.02 -6.09 39.18
C GLU A 440 -11.67 -6.64 38.74
N LEU A 441 -10.91 -5.86 37.96
CA LEU A 441 -9.56 -6.21 37.51
C LEU A 441 -8.55 -6.30 38.66
N LEU A 442 -8.74 -5.53 39.73
CA LEU A 442 -7.97 -5.66 40.97
C LEU A 442 -8.19 -7.03 41.65
N LYS A 443 -9.35 -7.68 41.44
CA LYS A 443 -9.63 -9.02 42.02
C LYS A 443 -8.94 -10.14 41.25
N THR A 444 -8.71 -9.98 39.95
CA THR A 444 -8.08 -11.00 39.09
C THR A 444 -6.55 -10.87 39.02
N GLY A 445 -5.98 -9.78 39.54
CA GLY A 445 -4.53 -9.56 39.63
C GLY A 445 -3.83 -9.25 38.30
N THR A 446 -4.57 -9.20 37.18
CA THR A 446 -4.03 -8.92 35.85
C THR A 446 -4.90 -7.93 35.09
N ARG A 447 -4.33 -6.81 34.67
CA ARG A 447 -4.99 -5.81 33.82
C ARG A 447 -4.98 -6.29 32.36
N PRO A 448 -6.12 -6.26 31.64
CA PRO A 448 -6.17 -6.57 30.23
C PRO A 448 -5.31 -5.59 29.41
N PRO A 449 -4.73 -6.03 28.28
CA PRO A 449 -3.89 -5.21 27.44
C PRO A 449 -4.73 -4.22 26.61
N PHE A 450 -5.16 -3.09 27.19
CA PHE A 450 -5.92 -2.11 26.43
C PHE A 450 -5.04 -1.30 25.46
N PRO A 451 -5.56 -0.94 24.26
CA PRO A 451 -4.77 -0.35 23.17
C PRO A 451 -3.89 0.82 23.60
N TYR A 452 -4.47 1.81 24.26
CA TYR A 452 -3.79 3.06 24.63
C TYR A 452 -3.28 3.06 26.08
N SER A 453 -3.04 1.87 26.66
CA SER A 453 -2.51 1.75 28.03
C SER A 453 -1.39 0.71 28.16
N ASP A 454 -1.42 -0.35 27.35
CA ASP A 454 -0.42 -1.39 27.40
C ASP A 454 0.85 -0.92 26.68
N VAL A 455 1.98 -0.96 27.40
CA VAL A 455 3.29 -0.51 26.90
C VAL A 455 3.75 -1.28 25.65
N ARG A 456 3.21 -2.48 25.42
CA ARG A 456 3.49 -3.30 24.22
C ARG A 456 2.67 -2.86 23.01
N LEU A 457 1.49 -2.27 23.22
CA LEU A 457 0.58 -1.81 22.16
C LEU A 457 0.82 -0.35 21.77
N LEU A 458 1.20 0.51 22.72
CA LEU A 458 1.44 1.94 22.46
C LEU A 458 2.37 2.22 21.25
N PRO A 459 3.48 1.49 21.04
CA PRO A 459 4.35 1.72 19.88
C PRO A 459 3.66 1.48 18.52
N TYR A 460 2.68 0.58 18.46
CA TYR A 460 1.90 0.29 17.24
C TYR A 460 0.79 1.30 17.00
N LEU A 461 0.43 2.08 18.01
CA LEU A 461 -0.67 3.06 17.97
C LEU A 461 -0.16 4.51 17.93
N GLN A 462 1.14 4.69 17.64
CA GLN A 462 1.75 6.00 17.44
C GLN A 462 1.06 6.77 16.31
N HIS A 463 0.70 6.06 15.23
CA HIS A 463 -0.08 6.58 14.12
C HIS A 463 -1.26 5.65 13.87
N SER A 464 -2.48 6.11 14.16
CA SER A 464 -3.69 5.31 13.98
C SER A 464 -4.63 5.93 12.96
N PHE A 465 -5.33 5.07 12.23
CA PHE A 465 -6.44 5.44 11.35
C PHE A 465 -7.75 4.99 12.00
N TRP A 466 -8.66 5.93 12.24
CA TRP A 466 -9.97 5.66 12.84
C TRP A 466 -11.05 5.88 11.79
N TYR A 467 -11.79 4.81 11.50
CA TYR A 467 -12.92 4.83 10.58
C TYR A 467 -14.21 5.09 11.37
N LEU A 468 -14.92 6.17 11.03
CA LEU A 468 -16.14 6.61 11.69
C LEU A 468 -17.31 6.66 10.70
N PRO A 469 -18.57 6.64 11.18
CA PRO A 469 -19.74 6.48 10.30
C PRO A 469 -19.90 7.57 9.24
N ASN A 470 -19.58 8.82 9.57
CA ASN A 470 -19.75 9.95 8.66
C ASN A 470 -18.87 11.16 9.03
N VAL A 471 -18.92 12.21 8.20
CA VAL A 471 -18.17 13.46 8.40
C VAL A 471 -18.49 14.10 9.75
N ALA A 472 -19.76 14.15 10.16
CA ALA A 472 -20.18 14.74 11.43
C ALA A 472 -19.59 13.97 12.63
N ALA A 473 -19.54 12.63 12.56
CA ALA A 473 -18.91 11.80 13.57
C ALA A 473 -17.39 12.02 13.63
N CYS A 474 -16.72 12.18 12.48
CA CYS A 474 -15.30 12.56 12.43
C CYS A 474 -15.07 13.92 13.11
N GLN A 475 -15.88 14.92 12.81
CA GLN A 475 -15.77 16.25 13.41
C GLN A 475 -16.06 16.22 14.91
N ALA A 476 -17.11 15.52 15.34
CA ALA A 476 -17.44 15.33 16.75
C ALA A 476 -16.33 14.62 17.53
N MET A 477 -15.69 13.61 16.92
CA MET A 477 -14.53 12.94 17.52
C MET A 477 -13.35 13.90 17.65
N ALA A 478 -13.02 14.67 16.61
CA ALA A 478 -11.96 15.67 16.67
C ALA A 478 -12.19 16.69 17.80
N ASN A 479 -13.42 17.20 17.92
CA ASN A 479 -13.82 18.13 18.97
C ASN A 479 -13.69 17.50 20.36
N LEU A 480 -14.19 16.26 20.53
CA LEU A 480 -14.12 15.53 21.80
C LEU A 480 -12.67 15.29 22.23
N LEU A 481 -11.81 14.82 21.33
CA LEU A 481 -10.38 14.59 21.61
C LEU A 481 -9.63 15.87 22.00
N ALA A 482 -10.08 17.03 21.50
CA ALA A 482 -9.49 18.34 21.80
C ALA A 482 -9.96 18.95 23.14
N GLU A 483 -10.95 18.35 23.82
CA GLU A 483 -11.45 18.87 25.10
C GLU A 483 -10.35 18.85 26.18
N ARG A 484 -10.33 19.87 27.05
CA ARG A 484 -9.22 20.07 28.00
C ARG A 484 -9.01 18.93 28.98
N HIS A 485 -10.05 18.18 29.34
CA HIS A 485 -9.92 17.01 30.22
C HIS A 485 -9.32 15.79 29.51
N ASN A 486 -9.34 15.76 28.18
CA ASN A 486 -8.80 14.69 27.34
C ASN A 486 -7.28 14.81 27.13
N THR A 487 -6.55 15.07 28.23
CA THR A 487 -5.09 15.37 28.25
C THR A 487 -4.20 14.37 27.52
N PHE A 488 -4.52 13.07 27.57
CA PHE A 488 -3.79 12.04 26.82
C PHE A 488 -3.89 12.25 25.31
N TRP A 489 -5.10 12.56 24.83
CA TRP A 489 -5.39 12.71 23.41
C TRP A 489 -4.79 13.98 22.84
N LEU A 490 -4.59 15.02 23.67
CA LEU A 490 -3.81 16.22 23.30
C LEU A 490 -2.34 15.91 22.94
N GLY A 491 -1.84 14.72 23.28
CA GLY A 491 -0.54 14.23 22.83
C GLY A 491 -0.51 13.68 21.40
N TYR A 492 -1.66 13.61 20.73
CA TYR A 492 -1.80 13.20 19.34
C TYR A 492 -2.22 14.39 18.48
N GLN A 493 -1.60 14.54 17.31
CA GLN A 493 -2.10 15.40 16.27
C GLN A 493 -3.28 14.73 15.57
N VAL A 494 -4.48 15.27 15.74
CA VAL A 494 -5.69 14.79 15.07
C VAL A 494 -5.74 15.36 13.65
N ILE A 495 -5.95 14.51 12.66
CA ILE A 495 -5.98 14.86 11.24
C ILE A 495 -7.34 14.47 10.67
N MET A 496 -8.05 15.44 10.11
CA MET A 496 -9.33 15.22 9.45
C MET A 496 -9.11 14.85 7.99
N ALA A 497 -9.37 13.59 7.65
CA ALA A 497 -9.42 13.06 6.29
C ALA A 497 -10.87 12.67 5.94
N ALA A 498 -11.81 13.60 6.17
CA ALA A 498 -13.23 13.45 5.89
C ALA A 498 -13.83 14.80 5.47
N GLY A 499 -14.87 14.76 4.64
CA GLY A 499 -15.61 15.93 4.19
C GLY A 499 -14.88 16.76 3.14
N ALA A 500 -15.55 17.80 2.63
CA ALA A 500 -15.04 18.61 1.52
C ALA A 500 -13.71 19.35 1.83
N ALA A 501 -13.50 19.74 3.09
CA ALA A 501 -12.32 20.52 3.50
C ALA A 501 -11.00 19.73 3.42
N ALA A 502 -11.07 18.39 3.46
CA ALA A 502 -9.89 17.53 3.33
C ALA A 502 -9.36 17.46 1.88
N GLY A 503 -10.10 17.98 0.90
CA GLY A 503 -9.83 17.77 -0.53
C GLY A 503 -10.44 16.48 -1.07
N ILE A 504 -10.31 16.24 -2.36
CA ILE A 504 -10.94 15.10 -3.06
C ILE A 504 -9.87 14.13 -3.60
N GLY A 505 -10.14 12.84 -3.61
CA GLY A 505 -9.22 11.81 -4.09
C GLY A 505 -7.96 11.71 -3.23
N LEU A 506 -6.80 11.98 -3.83
CA LEU A 506 -5.50 11.90 -3.14
C LEU A 506 -5.08 13.18 -2.41
N GLU A 507 -5.84 14.28 -2.53
CA GLU A 507 -5.55 15.55 -1.84
C GLU A 507 -5.44 15.46 -0.31
N PRO A 508 -6.16 14.57 0.40
CA PRO A 508 -5.97 14.39 1.85
C PRO A 508 -4.65 13.70 2.24
N LEU A 509 -3.95 13.06 1.29
CA LEU A 509 -2.75 12.26 1.58
C LEU A 509 -1.51 13.10 1.96
N PRO A 510 -1.14 14.19 1.25
CA PRO A 510 0.00 15.02 1.64
C PRO A 510 -0.12 15.65 3.04
N PRO A 511 -1.27 16.18 3.49
CA PRO A 511 -1.44 16.61 4.88
C PRO A 511 -1.18 15.50 5.90
N VAL A 512 -1.71 14.29 5.64
CA VAL A 512 -1.48 13.11 6.49
C VAL A 512 0.01 12.77 6.55
N ARG A 513 0.68 12.66 5.40
CA ARG A 513 2.12 12.35 5.34
C ARG A 513 2.97 13.41 6.05
N ARG A 514 2.62 14.69 5.91
CA ARG A 514 3.34 15.79 6.57
C ARG A 514 3.23 15.73 8.09
N ALA A 515 2.04 15.43 8.61
CA ALA A 515 1.82 15.31 10.06
C ALA A 515 2.50 14.07 10.65
N ILE A 516 2.53 12.97 9.90
CA ILE A 516 3.23 11.75 10.28
C ILE A 516 4.77 11.93 10.19
N GLY A 517 5.25 12.61 9.15
CA GLY A 517 6.68 12.72 8.86
C GLY A 517 7.34 11.35 8.71
N SER A 518 8.44 11.12 9.42
CA SER A 518 9.13 9.82 9.41
C SER A 518 8.38 8.71 10.15
N GLY A 519 7.41 9.06 11.00
CA GLY A 519 6.66 8.11 11.82
C GLY A 519 7.32 7.69 13.14
N PHE A 520 8.48 8.26 13.48
CA PHE A 520 9.21 7.91 14.71
C PHE A 520 9.02 8.95 15.81
N ASP A 521 8.90 10.22 15.44
CA ASP A 521 9.03 11.34 16.38
C ASP A 521 7.68 12.05 16.66
N THR A 522 6.62 11.70 15.93
CA THR A 522 5.29 12.32 16.02
C THR A 522 4.25 11.30 16.48
N LYS A 523 3.03 11.76 16.79
CA LYS A 523 1.87 10.92 17.11
C LYS A 523 0.65 11.45 16.41
N THR A 524 -0.09 10.62 15.68
CA THR A 524 -1.24 11.09 14.89
C THR A 524 -2.45 10.18 15.00
N ILE A 525 -3.64 10.78 14.96
CA ILE A 525 -4.90 10.08 14.76
C ILE A 525 -5.53 10.64 13.49
N THR A 526 -5.61 9.84 12.43
CA THR A 526 -6.31 10.20 11.21
C THR A 526 -7.76 9.73 11.30
N LEU A 527 -8.71 10.67 11.22
CA LEU A 527 -10.14 10.39 11.23
C LEU A 527 -10.67 10.39 9.80
N SER A 528 -11.39 9.35 9.41
CA SER A 528 -12.02 9.25 8.10
C SER A 528 -13.34 8.49 8.14
N CYS A 529 -14.21 8.74 7.17
CA CYS A 529 -15.42 7.97 6.91
C CYS A 529 -15.45 7.36 5.50
N GLY A 530 -14.27 7.26 4.83
CA GLY A 530 -14.18 6.67 3.49
C GLY A 530 -12.88 7.00 2.74
N LYS A 531 -12.35 8.21 2.91
CA LYS A 531 -11.13 8.65 2.22
C LYS A 531 -9.90 7.90 2.69
N LEU A 532 -8.93 7.73 1.77
CA LEU A 532 -7.66 7.06 2.02
C LEU A 532 -7.78 5.59 2.47
N THR A 533 -8.93 4.94 2.24
CA THR A 533 -9.14 3.51 2.54
C THR A 533 -8.81 2.60 1.35
N THR A 534 -8.82 3.14 0.13
CA THR A 534 -8.48 2.43 -1.11
C THR A 534 -7.31 3.08 -1.83
N GLY A 535 -6.56 2.29 -2.60
CA GLY A 535 -5.54 2.77 -3.53
C GLY A 535 -4.31 3.45 -2.90
N VAL A 536 -4.27 3.66 -1.59
CA VAL A 536 -3.18 4.35 -0.90
C VAL A 536 -2.47 3.46 0.11
N THR A 537 -1.20 3.77 0.37
CA THR A 537 -0.42 3.16 1.46
C THR A 537 0.25 4.25 2.28
N VAL A 538 -0.02 4.20 3.59
CA VAL A 538 0.70 4.95 4.63
C VAL A 538 1.35 3.93 5.54
N ALA A 539 2.66 3.73 5.41
CA ALA A 539 3.38 2.65 6.08
C ALA A 539 3.26 2.71 7.61
N GLN A 540 3.15 3.92 8.15
CA GLN A 540 3.14 4.23 9.58
C GLN A 540 1.88 3.78 10.30
N TRP A 541 0.73 3.67 9.60
CA TRP A 541 -0.49 3.08 10.18
C TRP A 541 -0.34 1.57 10.47
N SER A 542 0.71 0.95 9.93
CA SER A 542 1.01 -0.48 10.06
C SER A 542 2.37 -0.78 10.68
N ALA A 543 3.13 0.25 11.04
CA ALA A 543 4.54 0.13 11.46
C ALA A 543 4.67 -0.30 12.91
#